data_AF-A0A956QJG1-F1
#
_entry.id   AF-A0A956QJG1-F1
#
_cell.length_a   1.000
_cell.length_b   1.000
_cell.length_c   1.000
_cell.angle_alpha   90.00
_cell.angle_beta   90.00
_cell.angle_gamma   90.00
#
_symmetry.space_group_name_H-M   'P 1'
#
loop_
_entity.id
_entity.type
_entity.pdbx_description
1 polymer ?
#
loop_
_entity_poly.entity_id
_entity_poly.type
_entity_poly.pdbx_seq_one_letter_code
_entity_poly.pdbx_strand_id
1 'polypeptide(L)'
;MESRIGLSPEELITIFNRMYLEVWAKTREKVDWESAKISKQIAEGKEVDIASLLVELMEVVITAARDGTILAIYENNEKVVEDLRQAGIELPARELTN
;
A
#
# COMPACT_ATOMS: atom_id res chain seq x y z
N MET A 1 8.63 4.04 -31.51
CA MET A 1 7.94 3.64 -30.26
C MET A 1 8.92 3.94 -29.14
N GLU A 2 8.63 4.85 -28.23
CA GLU A 2 9.49 5.02 -27.06
C GLU A 2 9.42 3.73 -26.25
N SER A 3 10.56 3.05 -26.09
CA SER A 3 10.68 1.91 -25.20
C SER A 3 10.50 2.41 -23.78
N ARG A 4 9.29 2.23 -23.23
CA ARG A 4 9.02 2.52 -21.82
C ARG A 4 9.72 1.45 -20.99
N ILE A 5 10.63 1.89 -20.13
CA ILE A 5 11.36 1.04 -19.20
C ILE A 5 10.67 1.11 -17.84
N GLY A 6 10.36 -0.04 -17.26
CA GLY A 6 9.71 -0.14 -15.96
C GLY A 6 8.19 -0.03 -16.01
N LEU A 7 7.58 0.11 -14.83
CA LEU A 7 6.12 0.17 -14.66
C LEU A 7 5.54 1.52 -15.07
N SER A 8 4.31 1.46 -15.54
CA SER A 8 3.45 2.62 -15.77
C SER A 8 2.83 3.16 -14.47
N PRO A 9 2.46 4.46 -14.40
CA PRO A 9 1.66 5.01 -13.32
C PRO A 9 0.42 4.18 -13.00
N GLU A 10 -0.26 3.66 -14.02
CA GLU A 10 -1.44 2.82 -13.86
C GLU A 10 -1.14 1.51 -13.12
N GLU A 11 -0.01 0.87 -13.44
CA GLU A 11 0.48 -0.31 -12.73
C GLU A 11 0.90 0.02 -11.29
N LEU A 12 1.60 1.14 -11.08
CA LEU A 12 2.00 1.61 -9.75
C LEU A 12 0.77 1.89 -8.85
N ILE A 13 -0.27 2.53 -9.40
CA ILE A 13 -1.55 2.77 -8.71
C ILE A 13 -2.24 1.43 -8.40
N THR A 14 -2.19 0.48 -9.31
CA THR A 14 -2.78 -0.86 -9.11
C THR A 14 -2.12 -1.59 -7.93
N ILE A 15 -0.79 -1.53 -7.84
CA ILE A 15 0.00 -2.11 -6.74
C ILE A 15 -0.36 -1.43 -5.42
N PHE A 16 -0.43 -0.10 -5.39
CA PHE A 16 -0.84 0.65 -4.20
C PHE A 16 -2.24 0.26 -3.73
N ASN A 17 -3.23 0.20 -4.64
CA ASN A 17 -4.60 -0.14 -4.31
C ASN A 17 -4.72 -1.56 -3.74
N ARG A 18 -3.95 -2.52 -4.26
CA ARG A 18 -3.87 -3.87 -3.70
C ARG A 18 -3.40 -3.83 -2.25
N MET A 19 -2.32 -3.11 -1.96
CA MET A 19 -1.80 -2.98 -0.58
C MET A 19 -2.79 -2.28 0.35
N TYR A 20 -3.45 -1.22 -0.12
CA TYR A 20 -4.49 -0.54 0.64
C TYR A 20 -5.63 -1.49 1.02
N LEU A 21 -6.14 -2.28 0.08
CA LEU A 21 -7.22 -3.24 0.33
C LEU A 21 -6.80 -4.35 1.30
N GLU A 22 -5.55 -4.82 1.24
CA GLU A 22 -5.02 -5.81 2.17
C GLU A 22 -4.90 -5.27 3.61
N VAL A 23 -4.37 -4.06 3.77
CA VAL A 23 -4.27 -3.41 5.09
C VAL A 23 -5.66 -3.08 5.64
N TRP A 24 -6.56 -2.61 4.77
CA TRP A 24 -7.95 -2.36 5.12
C TRP A 24 -8.65 -3.64 5.59
N ALA A 25 -8.49 -4.76 4.89
CA ALA A 25 -9.10 -6.03 5.27
C ALA A 25 -8.67 -6.49 6.67
N LYS A 26 -7.41 -6.22 7.06
CA LYS A 26 -6.88 -6.53 8.40
C LYS A 26 -7.40 -5.59 9.49
N THR A 27 -7.74 -4.35 9.14
CA THR A 27 -8.05 -3.29 10.13
C THR A 27 -9.56 -3.02 10.24
N ARG A 28 -10.35 -3.45 9.24
CA ARG A 28 -11.79 -3.21 9.14
C ARG A 28 -12.56 -3.62 10.40
N GLU A 29 -12.28 -4.80 10.94
CA GLU A 29 -12.98 -5.28 12.14
C GLU A 29 -12.84 -4.32 13.32
N LYS A 30 -11.63 -3.78 13.52
CA LYS A 30 -11.35 -2.82 14.60
C LYS A 30 -12.05 -1.48 14.38
N VAL A 31 -12.10 -1.02 13.13
CA VAL A 31 -12.85 0.18 12.73
C VAL A 31 -14.35 0.01 12.96
N ASP A 32 -14.90 -1.15 12.61
CA ASP A 32 -16.32 -1.47 12.80
C ASP A 32 -16.67 -1.49 14.31
N TRP A 33 -15.81 -2.07 15.14
CA TRP A 33 -15.97 -2.06 16.60
C TRP A 33 -15.94 -0.66 17.21
N GLU A 34 -14.97 0.17 16.85
CA GLU A 34 -14.87 1.55 17.35
C GLU A 34 -16.08 2.38 16.86
N SER A 35 -16.52 2.17 15.63
CA SER A 35 -17.71 2.84 15.08
C SER A 35 -18.99 2.45 15.82
N ALA A 36 -19.15 1.18 16.19
CA ALA A 36 -20.28 0.70 16.97
C ALA A 36 -20.28 1.27 18.40
N LYS A 37 -19.11 1.35 19.02
CA LYS A 37 -18.92 1.95 20.35
C LYS A 37 -19.27 3.43 20.35
N ILE A 38 -18.79 4.18 19.34
CA ILE A 38 -19.15 5.59 19.13
C ILE A 38 -20.66 5.75 18.95
N SER A 39 -21.26 4.93 18.08
CA SER A 39 -22.71 4.99 17.82
C SER A 39 -23.53 4.76 19.10
N LYS A 40 -23.10 3.84 19.96
CA LYS A 40 -23.73 3.60 21.27
C LYS A 40 -23.60 4.82 22.20
N GLN A 41 -22.42 5.44 22.27
CA GLN A 41 -22.21 6.64 23.09
C GLN A 41 -23.08 7.81 22.64
N ILE A 42 -23.23 8.00 21.32
CA ILE A 42 -24.14 9.01 20.74
C ILE A 42 -25.58 8.74 21.18
N ALA A 43 -26.05 7.50 21.06
CA ALA A 43 -27.41 7.13 21.45
C ALA A 43 -27.70 7.32 22.95
N GLU A 44 -26.67 7.18 23.78
CA GLU A 44 -26.73 7.41 25.23
C GLU A 44 -26.58 8.91 25.61
N GLY A 45 -26.45 9.82 24.64
CA GLY A 45 -26.29 11.25 24.86
C GLY A 45 -24.96 11.64 25.51
N LYS A 46 -23.93 10.80 25.36
CA LYS A 46 -22.60 11.03 25.91
C LYS A 46 -21.76 11.87 24.95
N GLU A 47 -20.80 12.60 25.51
CA GLU A 47 -19.72 13.18 24.73
C GLU A 47 -18.88 12.05 24.09
N VAL A 48 -18.52 12.23 22.82
CA VAL A 48 -17.87 11.21 21.99
C VAL A 48 -16.46 11.66 21.66
N ASP A 49 -15.49 10.80 21.96
CA ASP A 49 -14.11 10.94 21.48
C ASP A 49 -13.89 10.02 20.26
N ILE A 50 -13.53 10.63 19.14
CA ILE A 50 -13.24 9.94 17.87
C ILE A 50 -11.74 9.79 17.60
N ALA A 51 -10.86 10.25 18.49
CA ALA A 51 -9.41 10.25 18.26
C ALA A 51 -8.88 8.84 17.99
N SER A 52 -9.36 7.84 18.75
CA SER A 52 -9.06 6.42 18.55
C SER A 52 -9.36 5.98 17.12
N LEU A 53 -10.59 6.23 16.64
CA LEU A 53 -11.01 5.89 15.28
C LEU A 53 -10.14 6.58 14.21
N LEU A 54 -9.80 7.85 14.41
CA LEU A 54 -8.94 8.59 13.47
C LEU A 54 -7.53 8.01 13.40
N VAL A 55 -6.96 7.60 14.55
CA VAL A 55 -5.65 6.94 14.60
C VAL A 55 -5.68 5.63 13.80
N GLU A 56 -6.70 4.79 14.01
CA GLU A 56 -6.84 3.53 13.25
C GLU A 56 -6.91 3.77 11.73
N LEU A 57 -7.69 4.76 11.29
CA LEU A 57 -7.80 5.10 9.87
C LEU A 57 -6.49 5.63 9.29
N MET A 58 -5.77 6.45 10.05
CA MET A 58 -4.46 6.96 9.63
C MET A 58 -3.41 5.85 9.56
N GLU A 59 -3.42 4.92 10.50
CA GLU A 59 -2.53 3.75 10.48
C GLU A 59 -2.74 2.90 9.22
N VAL A 60 -4.00 2.71 8.77
CA VAL A 60 -4.30 2.03 7.50
C VAL A 60 -3.63 2.74 6.32
N VAL A 61 -3.84 4.05 6.21
CA VAL A 61 -3.33 4.84 5.07
C VAL A 61 -1.80 4.84 5.05
N ILE A 62 -1.17 5.06 6.19
CA ILE A 62 0.30 5.12 6.30
C ILE A 62 0.91 3.74 6.01
N THR A 63 0.34 2.67 6.56
CA THR A 63 0.84 1.30 6.33
C THR A 63 0.69 0.90 4.86
N ALA A 64 -0.46 1.18 4.26
CA ALA A 64 -0.71 0.93 2.85
C ALA A 64 0.26 1.71 1.95
N ALA A 65 0.52 2.98 2.27
CA ALA A 65 1.45 3.81 1.52
C ALA A 65 2.89 3.32 1.65
N ARG A 66 3.32 2.94 2.85
CA ARG A 66 4.66 2.37 3.07
C ARG A 66 4.83 1.08 2.28
N ASP A 67 3.93 0.12 2.47
CA ASP A 67 4.07 -1.21 1.89
C ASP A 67 3.84 -1.17 0.37
N GLY A 68 2.89 -0.35 -0.10
CA GLY A 68 2.66 -0.07 -1.51
C GLY A 68 3.87 0.55 -2.19
N THR A 69 4.53 1.51 -1.55
CA THR A 69 5.76 2.12 -2.08
C THR A 69 6.90 1.11 -2.19
N ILE A 70 7.12 0.32 -1.15
CA ILE A 70 8.18 -0.72 -1.14
C ILE A 70 7.94 -1.73 -2.26
N LEU A 71 6.71 -2.22 -2.39
CA LEU A 71 6.35 -3.22 -3.39
C LEU A 71 6.43 -2.65 -4.81
N ALA A 72 5.96 -1.41 -5.01
CA ALA A 72 6.02 -0.74 -6.29
C ALA A 72 7.46 -0.52 -6.76
N ILE A 73 8.37 -0.10 -5.87
CA ILE A 73 9.80 0.03 -6.20
C ILE A 73 10.40 -1.33 -6.57
N TYR A 74 10.08 -2.36 -5.79
CA TYR A 74 10.56 -3.72 -6.05
C TYR A 74 10.10 -4.24 -7.43
N GLU A 75 8.79 -4.22 -7.69
CA GLU A 75 8.22 -4.70 -8.96
C GLU A 75 8.71 -3.84 -10.14
N ASN A 76 8.87 -2.52 -9.95
CA ASN A 76 9.43 -1.65 -10.96
C ASN A 76 10.87 -2.04 -11.31
N ASN A 77 11.72 -2.29 -10.32
CA ASN A 77 13.11 -2.68 -10.58
C ASN A 77 13.20 -4.02 -11.32
N GLU A 78 12.38 -5.01 -10.96
CA GLU A 78 12.31 -6.28 -11.69
C GLU A 78 11.86 -6.06 -13.15
N LYS A 79 10.86 -5.20 -13.37
CA LYS A 79 10.40 -4.84 -14.73
C LYS A 79 11.48 -4.15 -15.55
N VAL A 80 12.20 -3.20 -14.95
CA VAL A 80 13.34 -2.51 -15.60
C VAL A 80 14.41 -3.52 -16.02
N VAL A 81 14.76 -4.45 -15.13
CA VAL A 81 15.75 -5.51 -15.42
C VAL A 81 15.29 -6.37 -16.59
N GLU A 82 14.02 -6.77 -16.62
CA GLU A 82 13.44 -7.53 -17.72
C GLU A 82 13.50 -6.76 -19.05
N ASP A 83 13.08 -5.49 -19.05
CA ASP A 83 13.07 -4.63 -20.24
C ASP A 83 14.49 -4.44 -20.81
N LEU A 84 15.47 -4.22 -19.94
CA LEU A 84 16.87 -4.07 -20.35
C LEU A 84 17.43 -5.37 -20.95
N ARG A 85 17.10 -6.53 -20.37
CA ARG A 85 17.48 -7.84 -20.94
C ARG A 85 16.82 -8.08 -22.30
N GLN A 86 15.54 -7.75 -22.45
CA GLN A 86 14.82 -7.86 -23.74
C GLN A 86 15.40 -6.93 -24.80
N ALA A 87 15.94 -5.78 -24.39
CA ALA A 87 16.68 -4.86 -25.27
C ALA A 87 18.11 -5.33 -25.61
N GLY A 88 18.56 -6.47 -25.09
CA GLY A 88 19.89 -7.04 -25.34
C GLY A 88 21.01 -6.41 -24.50
N ILE A 89 20.68 -5.69 -23.43
CA ILE A 89 21.66 -5.08 -22.53
C ILE A 89 22.09 -6.15 -21.50
N GLU A 90 23.39 -6.45 -21.48
CA GLU A 90 23.97 -7.30 -20.44
C GLU A 90 24.02 -6.54 -19.12
N LEU A 91 23.37 -7.11 -18.09
CA LEU A 91 23.38 -6.56 -16.75
C LEU A 91 24.44 -7.31 -15.91
N PRO A 92 25.21 -6.61 -15.06
CA PRO A 92 26.16 -7.26 -14.17
C PRO A 92 25.44 -8.29 -13.29
N ALA A 93 26.07 -9.46 -13.11
CA ALA A 93 25.54 -10.50 -12.25
C ALA A 93 25.34 -9.94 -10.83
N ARG A 94 24.18 -10.20 -10.23
CA ARG A 94 23.86 -9.76 -8.88
C ARG A 94 24.86 -10.41 -7.91
N GLU A 95 25.89 -9.67 -7.50
CA GLU A 95 26.75 -10.10 -6.41
C GLU A 95 25.93 -10.08 -5.12
N LEU A 96 25.42 -11.26 -4.73
CA LEU A 96 24.85 -11.48 -3.41
C LEU A 96 26.02 -11.43 -2.41
N THR A 97 26.28 -10.25 -1.85
CA THR A 97 27.12 -10.14 -0.65
C THR A 97 26.30 -10.69 0.51
N ASN A 98 26.75 -11.85 1.03
CA ASN A 98 26.19 -12.51 2.21
C ASN A 98 26.30 -11.66 3.47
#